data_AF-A0A843IC12-F1
#
_entry.id   AF-A0A843IC12-F1
#
_cell.length_a   1.000
_cell.length_b   1.000
_cell.length_c   1.000
_cell.angle_alpha   90.00
_cell.angle_beta   90.00
_cell.angle_gamma   90.00
#
_symmetry.space_group_name_H-M   'P 1'
#
loop_
_entity.id
_entity.type
_entity.pdbx_description
1 polymer ?
#
loop_
_entity_poly.entity_id
_entity_poly.type
_entity_poly.pdbx_seq_one_letter_code
_entity_poly.pdbx_strand_id
1 'polypeptide(L)'
;KVEMNKFLGDVLKNVCKQLNDYPYTTIEYEMLKESTYPYTNIERINQEKERILLHLEAIKADCNALAMDVQKTLKLKDVVEEDTFATFSADVEEEEEE
;
A
#
# COMPACT_ATOMS: atom_id res chain seq x y z
N LYS A 1 -16.70 -29.09 0.29
CA LYS A 1 -17.95 -29.05 -0.53
C LYS A 1 -19.08 -28.34 0.22
N VAL A 2 -19.18 -28.55 1.54
CA VAL A 2 -20.17 -27.88 2.39
C VAL A 2 -19.96 -26.36 2.43
N GLU A 3 -18.70 -25.91 2.46
CA GLU A 3 -18.34 -24.49 2.50
C GLU A 3 -18.75 -23.76 1.22
N MET A 4 -18.56 -24.39 0.07
CA MET A 4 -18.94 -23.81 -1.23
C MET A 4 -20.45 -23.67 -1.36
N ASN A 5 -21.21 -24.63 -0.83
CA ASN A 5 -22.66 -24.55 -0.80
C ASN A 5 -23.16 -23.46 0.16
N LYS A 6 -22.48 -23.25 1.30
CA LYS A 6 -22.77 -22.14 2.21
C LYS A 6 -22.51 -20.79 1.54
N PHE A 7 -21.35 -20.65 0.90
CA PHE A 7 -21.00 -19.45 0.15
C PHE A 7 -22.03 -19.13 -0.95
N LEU A 8 -22.41 -20.13 -1.74
CA LEU A 8 -23.43 -19.95 -2.79
C LEU A 8 -24.79 -19.52 -2.19
N GLY A 9 -25.17 -20.08 -1.04
CA GLY A 9 -26.37 -19.68 -0.31
C GLY A 9 -26.32 -18.23 0.17
N ASP A 10 -25.17 -17.78 0.66
CA ASP A 10 -24.97 -16.40 1.12
C ASP A 10 -25.02 -15.40 -0.06
N VAL A 11 -24.39 -15.75 -1.18
CA VAL A 11 -24.46 -14.96 -2.43
C VAL A 11 -25.91 -14.84 -2.90
N LEU A 12 -26.64 -15.96 -2.97
CA LEU A 12 -28.04 -15.96 -3.38
C LEU A 12 -28.90 -15.10 -2.45
N LYS A 13 -28.71 -15.21 -1.13
CA LYS A 13 -29.44 -14.40 -0.14
C LYS A 13 -29.21 -12.90 -0.34
N ASN A 14 -28.00 -12.50 -0.70
CA ASN A 14 -27.68 -11.10 -0.96
C ASN A 14 -28.30 -10.60 -2.28
N VAL A 15 -28.24 -11.40 -3.34
CA VAL A 15 -28.89 -11.09 -4.62
C VAL A 15 -30.41 -10.95 -4.43
N CYS A 16 -31.05 -11.86 -3.71
CA CYS A 16 -32.49 -11.78 -3.43
C CYS A 16 -32.87 -10.56 -2.59
N LYS A 17 -32.02 -10.12 -1.66
CA LYS A 17 -32.27 -8.87 -0.92
C LYS A 17 -32.24 -7.66 -1.84
N GLN A 18 -31.22 -7.56 -2.69
CA GLN A 18 -31.09 -6.45 -3.65
C GLN A 18 -32.26 -6.44 -4.64
N LEU A 19 -32.71 -7.61 -5.10
CA LEU A 19 -33.87 -7.70 -5.99
C LEU A 19 -35.17 -7.24 -5.31
N ASN A 20 -35.30 -7.42 -4.00
CA ASN A 20 -36.47 -6.95 -3.24
C ASN A 20 -36.43 -5.43 -2.93
N ASP A 21 -35.29 -4.77 -3.10
CA ASP A 21 -35.20 -3.31 -2.94
C ASP A 21 -35.85 -2.57 -4.12
N TYR A 22 -36.07 -3.24 -5.26
CA TYR A 22 -36.79 -2.68 -6.38
C TYR A 22 -38.29 -2.59 -6.07
N PRO A 23 -38.97 -1.47 -6.39
CA PRO A 23 -40.38 -1.24 -6.03
C PRO A 23 -41.38 -2.01 -6.90
N TYR A 24 -40.91 -2.96 -7.73
CA TYR A 24 -41.71 -3.66 -8.73
C TYR A 24 -41.95 -5.11 -8.31
N THR A 25 -43.14 -5.62 -8.60
CA THR A 25 -43.53 -7.01 -8.31
C THR A 25 -42.93 -8.02 -9.29
N THR A 26 -42.43 -7.54 -10.44
CA THR A 26 -41.80 -8.35 -11.48
C THR A 26 -40.33 -8.01 -11.56
N ILE A 27 -39.49 -9.04 -11.65
CA ILE A 27 -38.05 -8.90 -11.79
C ILE A 27 -37.69 -9.01 -13.27
N GLU A 28 -37.01 -7.99 -13.78
CA GLU A 28 -36.47 -7.98 -15.14
C GLU A 28 -35.05 -8.56 -15.19
N TYR A 29 -34.64 -9.02 -16.37
CA TYR A 29 -33.31 -9.58 -16.58
C TYR A 29 -32.19 -8.57 -16.27
N GLU A 30 -32.42 -7.29 -16.54
CA GLU A 30 -31.45 -6.22 -16.23
C GLU A 30 -31.24 -6.06 -14.72
N MET A 31 -32.30 -6.14 -13.92
CA MET A 31 -32.23 -6.05 -12.45
C MET A 31 -31.41 -7.20 -11.85
N LEU A 32 -31.59 -8.42 -12.40
CA LEU A 32 -30.80 -9.58 -12.00
C LEU A 32 -29.33 -9.43 -12.42
N LYS A 33 -29.08 -8.90 -13.62
CA LYS A 33 -27.72 -8.67 -14.13
C LYS A 33 -26.97 -7.65 -13.28
N GLU A 34 -27.63 -6.57 -12.85
CA GLU A 34 -27.06 -5.59 -11.94
C GLU A 34 -26.75 -6.21 -10.56
N SER A 35 -27.70 -6.96 -10.00
CA SER A 35 -27.54 -7.57 -8.67
C SER A 35 -26.44 -8.65 -8.64
N THR A 36 -26.18 -9.31 -9.77
CA THR A 36 -25.11 -10.33 -9.91
C THR A 36 -23.75 -9.75 -10.33
N TYR A 37 -23.72 -8.52 -10.84
CA TYR A 37 -22.52 -7.83 -11.34
C TYR A 37 -21.31 -7.82 -10.36
N PRO A 38 -21.49 -7.61 -9.04
CA PRO A 38 -20.37 -7.63 -8.10
C PRO A 38 -19.66 -8.98 -8.03
N TYR A 39 -20.42 -10.06 -8.20
CA TYR A 39 -19.91 -11.43 -8.09
C TYR A 39 -19.32 -11.93 -9.41
N THR A 40 -19.89 -11.52 -10.55
CA THR A 40 -19.35 -11.87 -11.87
C THR A 40 -18.01 -11.19 -12.15
N ASN A 41 -17.75 -10.03 -11.54
CA ASN A 41 -16.52 -9.26 -11.73
C ASN A 41 -15.46 -9.51 -10.66
N ILE A 42 -15.62 -10.54 -9.83
CA ILE A 42 -14.69 -10.83 -8.73
C ILE A 42 -13.26 -11.05 -9.23
N GLU A 43 -13.10 -11.65 -10.41
CA GLU A 43 -11.78 -11.87 -11.04
C GLU A 43 -11.09 -10.56 -11.38
N ARG A 44 -11.80 -9.64 -12.04
CA ARG A 44 -11.30 -8.30 -12.36
C ARG A 44 -10.96 -7.50 -11.10
N ILE A 45 -11.79 -7.59 -10.06
CA ILE A 45 -11.55 -6.93 -8.77
C ILE A 45 -10.28 -7.48 -8.10
N ASN A 46 -10.07 -8.80 -8.17
CA ASN A 46 -8.87 -9.42 -7.61
C ASN A 46 -7.60 -9.01 -8.37
N GLN A 47 -7.65 -8.93 -9.70
CA GLN A 47 -6.52 -8.43 -10.50
C GLN A 47 -6.16 -6.98 -10.15
N GLU A 48 -7.16 -6.10 -10.00
CA GLU A 48 -6.95 -4.72 -9.53
C GLU A 48 -6.35 -4.67 -8.13
N LYS A 49 -6.83 -5.53 -7.22
CA LYS A 49 -6.29 -5.64 -5.86
C LYS A 49 -4.80 -6.03 -5.88
N GLU A 50 -4.41 -7.01 -6.68
CA GLU A 50 -3.01 -7.42 -6.84
C GLU A 50 -2.16 -6.28 -7.40
N ARG A 51 -2.65 -5.55 -8.41
CA ARG A 51 -1.97 -4.37 -8.94
C ARG A 51 -1.72 -3.33 -7.86
N ILE A 52 -2.75 -3.00 -7.06
CA ILE A 52 -2.64 -2.02 -5.98
C ILE A 52 -1.64 -2.47 -4.91
N LEU A 53 -1.63 -3.76 -4.54
CA LEU A 53 -0.66 -4.29 -3.57
C LEU A 53 0.77 -4.13 -4.06
N LEU A 54 1.02 -4.40 -5.34
CA LEU A 54 2.35 -4.25 -5.95
C LEU A 54 2.81 -2.78 -5.93
N HIS A 55 1.92 -1.83 -6.23
CA HIS A 55 2.23 -0.41 -6.12
C HIS A 55 2.50 0.03 -4.68
N LEU A 56 1.75 -0.51 -3.72
CA LEU A 56 1.95 -0.24 -2.29
C LEU A 56 3.32 -0.72 -1.81
N GLU A 57 3.75 -1.89 -2.28
CA GLU A 57 5.07 -2.43 -1.96
C GLU A 57 6.20 -1.59 -2.56
N ALA A 58 6.04 -1.12 -3.80
CA ALA A 58 6.98 -0.20 -4.43
C ALA A 58 7.11 1.12 -3.63
N ILE A 59 5.99 1.75 -3.27
CA ILE A 59 5.98 2.98 -2.46
C ILE A 59 6.68 2.74 -1.11
N LYS A 60 6.45 1.59 -0.47
CA LYS A 60 7.13 1.24 0.77
C LYS A 60 8.64 1.11 0.58
N ALA A 61 9.09 0.50 -0.52
CA ALA A 61 10.50 0.41 -0.85
C ALA A 61 11.12 1.80 -1.06
N ASP A 62 10.42 2.70 -1.76
CA ASP A 62 10.84 4.09 -1.95
C ASP A 62 10.95 4.83 -0.61
N CYS A 63 9.95 4.71 0.27
CA CYS A 63 10.01 5.28 1.62
C CYS A 63 11.19 4.74 2.44
N ASN A 64 11.50 3.45 2.32
CA ASN A 64 12.66 2.85 3.00
C ASN A 64 13.98 3.38 2.45
N ALA A 65 14.10 3.57 1.13
CA ALA A 65 15.27 4.17 0.50
C ALA A 65 15.48 5.61 1.01
N LEU A 66 14.43 6.42 1.00
CA LEU A 66 14.47 7.79 1.54
C LEU A 66 14.85 7.82 3.03
N ALA A 67 14.33 6.88 3.83
CA ALA A 67 14.69 6.79 5.23
C ALA A 67 16.18 6.49 5.45
N MET A 68 16.77 5.59 4.64
CA MET A 68 18.21 5.31 4.67
C MET A 68 19.04 6.53 4.26
N ASP A 69 18.61 7.27 3.25
CA ASP A 69 19.30 8.48 2.79
C ASP A 69 19.31 9.58 3.86
N VAL A 70 18.19 9.77 4.56
CA VAL A 70 18.11 10.71 5.69
C VAL A 70 19.04 10.28 6.82
N GLN A 71 19.06 8.99 7.18
CA GLN A 71 19.99 8.50 8.20
C GLN A 71 21.45 8.67 7.79
N LYS A 72 21.77 8.47 6.51
CA LYS A 72 23.13 8.64 5.98
C LYS A 72 23.57 10.10 5.99
N THR A 73 22.69 11.03 5.60
CA THR A 73 22.99 12.47 5.62
C THR A 73 23.15 13.02 7.03
N LEU A 74 22.37 12.54 8.00
CA LEU A 74 22.55 12.88 9.42
C LEU A 74 23.89 12.38 9.95
N LYS A 75 24.27 11.11 9.67
CA LYS A 75 25.56 10.54 10.10
C LYS A 75 26.78 11.26 9.50
N LEU A 76 26.71 11.67 8.22
CA LEU A 76 27.78 12.44 7.59
C LEU A 76 27.95 13.82 8.22
N LYS A 77 26.87 14.43 8.70
CA LYS A 77 26.93 15.74 9.36
C LYS A 77 27.67 15.67 10.70
N ASP A 78 27.47 14.59 11.45
CA ASP A 78 28.19 14.36 12.71
C ASP A 78 29.70 14.10 12.49
N VAL A 79 30.08 13.42 11.39
CA VAL A 79 31.50 13.12 11.09
C VAL A 79 32.27 14.35 10.59
N VAL A 80 31.62 15.27 9.87
CA VAL A 80 32.29 16.47 9.32
C VAL A 80 32.67 17.47 10.43
N GLU A 81 31.96 17.50 11.56
CA GLU A 81 32.32 18.36 12.69
C GLU A 81 33.52 17.83 13.50
N GLU A 82 33.75 16.51 13.55
CA GLU A 82 34.90 15.94 14.27
C GLU A 82 36.23 16.08 13.49
N ASP A 83 36.23 15.87 12.18
CA ASP A 83 37.46 15.95 11.38
C ASP A 83 37.95 17.40 11.16
N THR A 84 37.04 18.37 11.06
CA THR A 84 37.43 19.78 10.89
C THR A 84 38.02 20.39 12.16
N PHE A 85 37.57 19.98 13.35
CA PHE A 85 38.16 20.40 14.63
C PHE A 85 39.55 19.78 14.85
N ALA A 86 39.74 18.50 14.49
CA ALA A 86 41.03 17.82 14.61
C ALA A 86 42.09 18.40 13.66
N THR A 87 41.69 18.78 12.44
CA THR A 87 42.63 19.37 11.46
C THR A 87 43.00 20.81 11.83
N PHE A 88 42.05 21.60 12.34
CA PHE A 88 42.32 22.95 12.86
C PHE A 88 43.20 22.96 14.12
N SER A 89 43.13 21.92 14.96
CA SER A 89 43.96 21.81 16.16
C SER A 89 45.41 21.41 15.84
N ALA A 90 45.63 20.61 14.79
CA ALA A 90 46.97 20.21 14.36
C ALA A 90 47.77 21.37 13.74
N ASP A 91 47.10 22.24 12.96
CA ASP A 91 47.77 23.41 12.36
C ASP A 91 48.11 24.50 13.41
N VAL A 92 47.44 24.53 14.56
CA VAL A 92 47.72 25.50 15.65
C VAL A 92 48.90 25.05 16.52
N GLU A 93 49.14 23.75 16.67
CA GLU A 93 50.27 23.24 17.45
C GLU A 93 51.61 23.38 16.70
N GLU A 94 51.62 23.35 15.35
CA GLU A 94 52.86 23.53 14.57
C GLU A 94 53.32 25.00 14.45
N GLU A 95 52.44 26.00 14.62
CA GLU A 95 52.83 27.42 14.57
C GLU A 95 53.34 27.98 15.92
N GLU A 96 53.19 27.28 17.05
CA GLU A 96 53.69 27.72 18.37
C GLU A 96 55.13 27.25 18.69
N GLU A 97 55.78 26.44 17.82
CA GLU A 97 57.14 25.90 18.04
C GLU A 97 58.29 26.58 17.25
N GLU A 98 58.11 27.76 16.65
CA GLU A 98 59.23 28.58 16.08
C GLU A 98 59.66 29.78 16.94
#